data_AF-A0A165PLM9-F1
#
_entry.id   AF-A0A165PLM9-F1
#
_cell.length_a   1.000
_cell.length_b   1.000
_cell.length_c   1.000
_cell.angle_alpha   90.00
_cell.angle_beta   90.00
_cell.angle_gamma   90.00
#
_symmetry.space_group_name_H-M   'P 1'
#
loop_
_entity.id
_entity.type
_entity.pdbx_description
1 polymer ?
#
loop_
_entity_poly.entity_id
_entity_poly.type
_entity_poly.pdbx_seq_one_letter_code
_entity_poly.pdbx_strand_id
1 'polypeptide(L)' 'TKKFGGGSLMVWACVTGEVVGWICRINGIMTGPRYVEILDTHLCQTLNDYRMKPRHYFFQQDNDTKHCS' A
#
# COMPACT_ATOMS: atom_id res chain seq x y z
N THR A 1 7.39 16.62 -18.14
CA THR A 1 6.66 15.41 -18.59
C THR A 1 5.43 15.81 -19.38
N LYS A 2 5.27 15.30 -20.61
CA LYS A 2 4.12 15.60 -21.47
C LYS A 2 2.92 14.78 -20.95
N LYS A 3 1.83 15.42 -20.51
CA LYS A 3 0.62 14.70 -20.07
C LYS A 3 -0.24 14.40 -21.31
N PHE A 4 -0.29 13.13 -21.70
CA PHE A 4 -1.26 12.64 -22.68
C PHE A 4 -2.52 12.26 -21.91
N GLY A 5 -3.69 12.80 -22.27
CA GLY A 5 -4.96 12.65 -21.53
C GLY A 5 -5.55 11.24 -21.48
N GLY A 6 -4.73 10.18 -21.48
CA GLY A 6 -5.12 8.76 -21.48
C GLY A 6 -5.47 8.18 -20.11
N GLY A 7 -5.79 9.02 -19.12
CA GLY A 7 -6.15 8.59 -17.77
C GLY A 7 -4.96 8.18 -16.89
N SER A 8 -5.27 7.63 -15.71
CA SER A 8 -4.27 7.19 -14.72
C SER A 8 -4.72 5.91 -14.02
N LEU A 9 -3.76 5.04 -13.71
CA LEU A 9 -3.94 3.89 -12.83
C LEU A 9 -3.33 4.22 -11.46
N MET A 10 -4.11 4.02 -10.40
CA MET A 10 -3.63 4.13 -9.03
C MET A 10 -3.47 2.73 -8.44
N VAL A 11 -2.34 2.50 -7.77
CA VAL A 11 -2.02 1.24 -7.11
C VAL A 11 -1.40 1.52 -5.74
N TRP A 12 -1.53 0.56 -4.83
CA TRP A 12 -0.81 0.51 -3.58
C TRP A 12 -0.02 -0.80 -3.51
N ALA A 13 1.19 -0.75 -2.99
CA ALA A 13 1.99 -1.93 -2.67
C ALA A 13 2.93 -1.58 -1.52
N CYS A 14 3.36 -2.60 -0.77
CA CYS A 14 4.48 -2.46 0.16
C CYS A 14 5.73 -3.16 -0.42
N VAL A 15 6.90 -2.64 -0.05
CA VAL A 15 8.19 -3.21 -0.43
C VAL A 15 9.03 -3.36 0.83
N THR A 16 9.70 -4.49 0.96
CA THR A 16 10.65 -4.75 2.04
C THR A 16 12.06 -4.81 1.45
N GLY A 17 13.08 -4.93 2.32
CA GLY A 17 14.46 -5.12 1.83
C GLY A 17 14.68 -6.43 1.06
N GLU A 18 13.76 -7.39 1.17
CA GLU A 18 13.92 -8.74 0.60
C GLU A 18 12.91 -9.04 -0.51
N VAL A 19 11.69 -8.50 -0.40
CA VAL A 19 10.55 -8.91 -1.24
C VAL A 19 9.65 -7.74 -1.59
N VAL A 20 9.03 -7.84 -2.77
CA VAL A 20 7.90 -6.98 -3.15
C VAL A 20 6.61 -7.61 -2.64
N GLY A 21 5.82 -6.82 -1.92
CA GLY A 21 4.53 -7.23 -1.41
C GLY A 21 3.44 -7.27 -2.49
N TRP A 22 2.25 -7.67 -2.06
CA TRP A 22 1.08 -7.69 -2.93
C TRP A 22 0.73 -6.29 -3.44
N ILE A 23 0.40 -6.20 -4.73
CA ILE A 23 -0.07 -4.96 -5.37
C ILE A 23 -1.60 -4.93 -5.38
N CYS A 24 -2.17 -3.83 -4.90
CA CYS A 24 -3.60 -3.56 -4.91
C CYS A 24 -3.90 -2.47 -5.93
N ARG A 25 -4.84 -2.73 -6.86
CA ARG A 25 -5.39 -1.67 -7.71
C ARG A 25 -6.40 -0.86 -6.91
N ILE A 26 -6.24 0.47 -6.94
CA ILE A 26 -7.18 1.41 -6.35
C ILE A 26 -8.06 1.96 -7.46
N ASN A 27 -9.37 1.74 -7.34
CA ASN A 27 -10.35 2.32 -8.24
C ASN A 27 -10.80 3.68 -7.69
N GLY A 28 -10.55 4.75 -8.44
CA GLY A 28 -10.88 6.11 -8.03
C GLY A 28 -9.87 6.69 -7.03
N ILE A 29 -10.35 7.49 -6.08
CA ILE A 29 -9.52 8.16 -5.06
C ILE A 29 -9.42 7.27 -3.83
N MET A 30 -8.20 7.09 -3.30
CA MET A 30 -8.00 6.37 -2.04
C MET A 30 -8.52 7.19 -0.85
N THR A 31 -9.41 6.61 -0.07
CA THR A 31 -9.92 7.17 1.19
C THR A 31 -9.24 6.52 2.40
N GLY A 32 -9.34 7.14 3.59
CA GLY A 32 -8.83 6.56 4.84
C GLY A 32 -9.40 5.17 5.14
N PRO A 33 -10.73 4.95 5.09
CA PRO A 33 -11.31 3.62 5.28
C PRO A 33 -10.80 2.58 4.26
N ARG A 34 -10.66 2.97 2.98
CA ARG A 34 -10.10 2.09 1.95
C ARG A 34 -8.62 1.79 2.22
N TYR A 35 -7.88 2.75 2.76
CA TYR A 35 -6.50 2.56 3.15
C TYR A 35 -6.37 1.52 4.26
N VAL A 36 -7.19 1.61 5.31
CA VAL A 36 -7.23 0.63 6.40
C VAL A 36 -7.54 -0.78 5.87
N GLU A 37 -8.52 -0.91 4.96
CA GLU A 37 -8.85 -2.19 4.32
C GLU A 37 -7.65 -2.77 3.55
N ILE A 38 -6.89 -1.93 2.85
CA ILE A 38 -5.67 -2.34 2.13
C ILE A 38 -4.60 -2.83 3.09
N LEU A 39 -4.43 -2.18 4.25
CA LEU A 39 -3.49 -2.64 5.26
C LEU A 39 -3.91 -3.99 5.86
N ASP A 40 -5.19 -4.15 6.21
CA ASP A 40 -5.69 -5.37 6.83
C ASP A 40 -5.69 -6.57 5.87
N THR A 41 -5.79 -6.32 4.56
CA THR A 41 -5.76 -7.36 3.53
C THR A 41 -4.35 -7.53 2.95
N HIS A 42 -3.90 -6.60 2.12
CA HIS A 42 -2.70 -6.76 1.30
C HIS A 42 -1.40 -6.65 2.08
N LEU A 43 -1.31 -5.74 3.07
CA LEU A 43 -0.12 -5.66 3.92
C LEU A 43 -0.02 -6.89 4.84
N CYS A 44 -1.07 -7.19 5.60
CA CYS A 44 -1.09 -8.34 6.50
C CYS A 44 -0.83 -9.66 5.76
N GLN A 45 -1.41 -9.85 4.57
CA GLN A 45 -1.14 -11.01 3.73
C GLN A 45 0.32 -11.07 3.30
N THR A 46 0.90 -9.97 2.84
CA THR A 46 2.35 -9.90 2.51
C THR A 46 3.20 -10.32 3.70
N LEU A 47 2.95 -9.74 4.88
CA LEU A 47 3.72 -10.05 6.08
C LEU A 47 3.60 -11.52 6.49
N ASN A 48 2.41 -12.10 6.36
CA ASN A 48 2.16 -13.50 6.65
C ASN A 48 2.85 -14.45 5.66
N ASP A 49 2.70 -14.19 4.36
CA ASP A 49 3.26 -15.02 3.29
C ASP A 49 4.79 -15.09 3.39
N TYR A 50 5.43 -13.97 3.74
CA TYR A 50 6.86 -13.88 3.93
C TYR A 50 7.32 -14.10 5.39
N ARG A 51 6.41 -14.52 6.27
CA ARG A 51 6.67 -14.86 7.69
C ARG A 51 7.41 -13.75 8.45
N MET A 52 7.11 -12.51 8.11
CA MET A 52 7.73 -11.33 8.74
C MET A 52 7.17 -11.14 10.14
N LYS A 53 8.05 -11.06 11.13
CA LYS A 53 7.65 -10.84 12.52
C LYS A 53 7.51 -9.33 12.79
N PRO A 54 6.47 -8.87 13.51
CA PRO A 54 6.26 -7.45 13.82
C PRO A 54 7.48 -6.73 14.40
N ARG A 55 8.30 -7.43 15.19
CA ARG A 55 9.53 -6.90 15.78
C ARG A 55 10.71 -6.70 14.80
N HIS A 56 10.59 -7.13 13.55
CA HIS A 56 11.69 -7.12 12.56
C HIS A 56 11.48 -6.08 11.45
N TYR A 57 10.39 -5.33 11.46
CA TYR A 57 10.16 -4.29 10.46
C TYR A 57 9.62 -3.01 11.11
N PHE A 58 9.89 -1.89 10.44
CA PHE A 58 9.20 -0.64 10.69
C PHE A 58 8.26 -0.39 9.52
N PHE A 59 7.00 -0.07 9.83
CA PHE A 59 6.07 0.35 8.80
C PHE A 59 6.32 1.82 8.46
N GLN A 60 6.58 2.10 7.18
CA GLN A 60 6.86 3.44 6.68
C GLN A 60 5.86 3.79 5.58
N GLN A 61 5.35 5.02 5.64
CA GLN A 61 4.41 5.61 4.69
C GLN A 61 4.66 7.12 4.63
N ASP A 62 4.09 7.81 3.65
CA ASP A 62 4.11 9.28 3.60
C ASP A 62 3.13 9.90 4.60
N ASN A 63 3.19 11.23 4.75
CA ASN A 63 2.39 12.00 5.70
C ASN A 63 1.03 12.45 5.13
N ASP A 64 0.46 11.74 4.15
CA ASP A 64 -0.87 12.07 3.65
C ASP A 64 -1.90 11.95 4.78
N THR A 65 -2.81 12.92 4.89
CA THR A 65 -3.77 13.02 6.01
C THR A 65 -4.66 11.79 6.14
N LYS A 66 -4.96 11.09 5.04
CA LYS A 66 -5.74 9.84 5.06
C LYS A 66 -5.03 8.67 5.74
N HIS A 67 -3.71 8.76 5.98
CA HIS A 67 -2.95 7.75 6.70
C HIS A 67 -3.02 7.93 8.22
N CYS A 68 -3.59 9.05 8.68
CA CYS A 68 -3.76 9.40 10.09
C CYS A 68 -5.22 9.70 10.45
N SER A 69 -6.17 9.40 9.55
CA SER A 69 -7.60 9.61 9.73
C SER A 69 -8.26 8.54 10.57
#